data_AF-A0A0G0ENH7-F1
#
_entry.id   AF-A0A0G0ENH7-F1
#
_cell.length_a   1.000
_cell.length_b   1.000
_cell.length_c   1.000
_cell.angle_alpha   90.00
_cell.angle_beta   90.00
_cell.angle_gamma   90.00
#
_symmetry.space_group_name_H-M   'P 1'
#
loop_
_entity.id
_entity.type
_entity.pdbx_description
1 polymer ?
#
loop_
_entity_poly.entity_id
_entity_poly.type
_entity_poly.pdbx_seq_one_letter_code
_entity_poly.pdbx_strand_id
1 'polypeptide(L)'
;MDLIIEAALVSKPSKLQLILVARVKIEKLKRFFRMMYELNIIEYKKYILFQTSLQEISKDTNNWISYLKNTRATTSENPTQE
;
A
#
# COMPACT_ATOMS: atom_id res chain seq x y z
N MET A 1 9.38 2.38 -6.26
CA MET A 1 8.87 3.57 -5.54
C MET A 1 7.83 4.32 -6.38
N ASP A 2 7.93 4.21 -7.69
CA ASP A 2 7.16 4.94 -8.71
C ASP A 2 5.64 4.93 -8.46
N LEU A 3 5.05 3.79 -8.11
CA LEU A 3 3.60 3.69 -7.86
C LEU A 3 3.06 4.65 -6.79
N ILE A 4 3.79 4.86 -5.70
CA ILE A 4 3.36 5.76 -4.61
C ILE A 4 3.56 7.23 -5.03
N ILE A 5 4.64 7.52 -5.75
CA ILE A 5 4.94 8.85 -6.28
C ILE A 5 3.88 9.23 -7.34
N GLU A 6 3.64 8.35 -8.30
CA GLU A 6 2.59 8.52 -9.31
C GLU A 6 1.21 8.66 -8.66
N ALA A 7 0.90 7.85 -7.65
CA ALA A 7 -0.35 7.96 -6.92
C ALA A 7 -0.54 9.36 -6.32
N ALA A 8 0.52 9.99 -5.81
CA ALA A 8 0.46 11.33 -5.25
C ALA A 8 0.11 12.40 -6.31
N LEU A 9 0.48 12.17 -7.57
CA LEU A 9 0.37 13.13 -8.67
C LEU A 9 -0.90 12.97 -9.53
N VAL A 10 -1.63 11.86 -9.41
CA VAL A 10 -2.85 11.61 -10.21
C VAL A 10 -4.14 11.97 -9.46
N SER A 11 -5.24 12.09 -10.24
CA SER A 11 -6.59 12.31 -9.73
C SER A 11 -7.10 11.14 -8.87
N LYS A 12 -8.07 11.43 -7.98
CA LYS A 12 -8.62 10.47 -6.99
C LYS A 12 -9.03 9.10 -7.58
N PRO A 13 -9.68 8.99 -8.75
CA PRO A 13 -10.05 7.68 -9.32
C PRO A 13 -8.84 6.78 -9.61
N SER A 14 -7.81 7.35 -10.25
CA SER A 14 -6.58 6.65 -10.64
C SER A 14 -5.65 6.39 -9.45
N LYS A 15 -5.66 7.29 -8.46
CA LYS A 15 -4.87 7.17 -7.22
C LYS A 15 -5.16 5.86 -6.49
N LEU A 16 -6.43 5.47 -6.36
CA LEU A 16 -6.81 4.22 -5.67
C LEU A 16 -6.23 2.99 -6.37
N GLN A 17 -6.26 2.95 -7.71
CA GLN A 17 -5.74 1.80 -8.47
C GLN A 17 -4.23 1.65 -8.27
N LEU A 18 -3.48 2.75 -8.33
CA LEU A 18 -2.03 2.74 -8.12
C LEU A 18 -1.67 2.27 -6.70
N ILE A 19 -2.40 2.72 -5.68
CA ILE A 19 -2.18 2.32 -4.28
C ILE A 19 -2.52 0.84 -4.06
N LEU A 20 -3.57 0.31 -4.71
CA LEU A 20 -3.89 -1.12 -4.66
C LEU A 20 -2.78 -1.98 -5.27
N VAL A 21 -2.19 -1.55 -6.40
CA VAL A 21 -1.04 -2.23 -7.00
C VAL A 21 0.18 -2.15 -6.07
N ALA A 22 0.43 -1.00 -5.46
CA ALA A 22 1.52 -0.83 -4.50
C ALA A 22 1.38 -1.79 -3.30
N ARG A 23 0.17 -1.94 -2.74
CA ARG A 23 -0.13 -2.91 -1.68
C ARG A 23 0.27 -4.32 -2.06
N VAL A 24 -0.10 -4.79 -3.25
CA VAL A 24 0.28 -6.14 -3.71
C VAL A 24 1.80 -6.29 -3.80
N LYS A 25 2.52 -5.27 -4.29
CA LYS A 25 3.99 -5.31 -4.36
C LYS A 25 4.64 -5.35 -2.97
N ILE A 26 4.11 -4.62 -1.99
CA ILE A 26 4.58 -4.65 -0.60
C ILE A 26 4.43 -6.06 0.00
N GLU A 27 3.28 -6.72 -0.19
CA GLU A 27 3.07 -8.08 0.32
C GLU A 27 3.97 -9.12 -0.37
N LYS A 28 4.27 -8.93 -1.66
CA LYS A 28 5.27 -9.75 -2.37
C LYS A 28 6.66 -9.56 -1.77
N LEU A 29 7.09 -8.33 -1.49
CA LEU A 29 8.38 -8.06 -0.86
C LEU A 29 8.50 -8.70 0.52
N LYS A 30 7.46 -8.61 1.36
CA LYS A 30 7.45 -9.29 2.68
C LYS A 30 7.69 -10.79 2.54
N ARG A 31 7.01 -11.44 1.58
CA ARG A 31 7.20 -12.87 1.29
C ARG A 31 8.60 -13.18 0.76
N PHE A 32 9.16 -12.34 -0.10
CA PHE A 32 10.52 -12.52 -0.60
C PHE A 32 11.55 -12.44 0.52
N PHE A 33 11.48 -11.42 1.39
CA PHE A 33 12.40 -11.32 2.53
C PHE A 33 12.24 -12.46 3.53
N ARG A 34 11.01 -12.97 3.73
CA ARG A 34 10.78 -14.18 4.53
C ARG A 34 11.46 -15.40 3.92
N MET A 35 11.29 -15.64 2.63
CA MET A 35 11.97 -16.75 1.95
C MET A 35 13.49 -16.61 1.99
N MET A 36 14.02 -15.39 1.80
CA MET A 36 15.46 -15.14 1.89
C MET A 36 16.01 -15.49 3.28
N TYR A 37 15.25 -15.19 4.34
CA TYR A 37 15.60 -15.59 5.70
C TYR A 37 15.54 -17.12 5.89
N GLU A 38 14.43 -17.74 5.46
CA GLU A 38 14.24 -19.20 5.56
C GLU A 38 15.31 -20.00 4.78
N LEU A 39 15.81 -19.43 3.67
CA LEU A 39 16.89 -19.99 2.86
C LEU A 39 18.29 -19.60 3.35
N ASN A 40 18.42 -18.95 4.51
CA ASN A 40 19.69 -18.47 5.08
C ASN A 40 20.50 -17.53 4.17
N ILE A 41 19.84 -16.83 3.25
CA ILE A 41 20.45 -15.82 2.36
C ILE A 41 20.71 -14.52 3.15
N ILE A 42 19.84 -14.21 4.12
CA ILE A 42 19.99 -13.06 5.01
C ILE A 42 19.89 -13.48 6.48
N GLU A 43 20.62 -12.77 7.33
CA GLU A 43 20.58 -12.96 8.78
C GLU A 43 19.28 -12.41 9.40
N TYR A 44 18.92 -12.96 10.55
CA TYR A 44 17.73 -12.57 11.30
C TYR A 44 17.61 -11.06 11.54
N LYS A 45 18.72 -10.39 11.88
CA LYS A 45 18.71 -8.93 12.11
C LYS A 45 18.28 -8.14 10.86
N LYS A 46 18.75 -8.55 9.67
CA LYS A 46 18.36 -7.94 8.39
C LYS A 46 16.91 -8.28 8.05
N TYR A 47 16.49 -9.52 8.27
CA TYR A 47 15.11 -9.94 8.08
C TYR A 47 14.14 -9.10 8.91
N ILE A 48 14.38 -8.94 10.21
CA ILE A 48 13.55 -8.14 11.11
C ILE A 48 13.51 -6.67 10.64
N LEU A 49 14.66 -6.08 10.31
CA LEU A 49 14.71 -4.72 9.77
C LEU A 49 13.77 -4.56 8.56
N PHE A 50 13.87 -5.44 7.57
CA PHE A 50 13.02 -5.36 6.36
C PHE A 50 11.54 -5.62 6.67
N GLN A 51 11.22 -6.59 7.54
CA GLN A 51 9.83 -6.88 7.89
C GLN A 51 9.17 -5.72 8.63
N THR A 52 9.86 -5.12 9.60
CA THR A 52 9.33 -3.98 10.36
C THR A 52 9.01 -2.82 9.43
N SER A 53 9.95 -2.42 8.58
CA SER A 53 9.71 -1.32 7.63
C SER A 53 8.59 -1.64 6.64
N LEU A 54 8.52 -2.86 6.10
CA LEU A 54 7.45 -3.24 5.17
C LEU A 54 6.08 -3.34 5.85
N GLN A 55 6.04 -3.67 7.15
CA GLN A 55 4.82 -3.70 7.93
C GLN A 55 4.27 -2.29 8.17
N GLU A 56 5.14 -1.32 8.48
CA GLU A 56 4.76 0.09 8.60
C GLU A 56 4.24 0.64 7.27
N ILE A 57 4.97 0.44 6.17
CA ILE A 57 4.55 0.86 4.83
C ILE A 57 3.20 0.24 4.45
N SER A 58 2.96 -1.04 4.81
CA SER A 58 1.69 -1.73 4.56
C SER A 58 0.54 -1.13 5.38
N LYS A 59 0.79 -0.75 6.64
CA LYS A 59 -0.19 -0.06 7.50
C LYS A 59 -0.61 1.27 6.86
N ASP A 60 0.34 2.09 6.45
CA ASP A 60 0.05 3.39 5.85
C ASP A 60 -0.68 3.25 4.50
N THR A 61 -0.25 2.30 3.69
CA THR A 61 -0.93 1.97 2.41
C THR A 61 -2.38 1.56 2.64
N ASN A 62 -2.66 0.74 3.66
CA ASN A 62 -4.02 0.34 4.00
C ASN A 62 -4.86 1.53 4.52
N ASN A 63 -4.28 2.42 5.32
CA ASN A 63 -4.94 3.63 5.79
C ASN A 63 -5.37 4.53 4.62
N TRP A 64 -4.50 4.72 3.62
CA TRP A 64 -4.83 5.47 2.41
C TRP A 64 -5.93 4.81 1.58
N ILE A 65 -5.91 3.48 1.45
CA ILE A 65 -6.99 2.74 0.78
C ILE A 65 -8.33 2.96 1.48
N SER A 66 -8.36 2.84 2.81
CA SER A 66 -9.58 3.07 3.60
C SER A 66 -10.12 4.49 3.42
N TYR A 67 -9.24 5.50 3.50
CA TYR A 67 -9.61 6.90 3.27
C TYR A 67 -10.20 7.12 1.86
N LEU A 68 -9.56 6.59 0.83
CA LEU A 68 -9.99 6.74 -0.57
C LEU A 68 -11.29 5.99 -0.89
N LYS A 69 -11.57 4.88 -0.20
CA LYS A 69 -12.84 4.16 -0.31
C LYS A 69 -13.97 4.92 0.39
N ASN A 70 -13.73 5.40 1.61
CA ASN A 70 -14.75 6.13 2.38
C ASN A 70 -15.14 7.46 1.73
N THR A 71 -14.18 8.17 1.12
CA THR A 71 -14.46 9.41 0.38
C THR A 71 -15.25 9.20 -0.92
N ARG A 72 -15.31 7.98 -1.47
CA ARG A 72 -16.23 7.67 -2.59
C ARG A 72 -17.66 7.50 -2.11
N ALA A 73 -17.88 6.90 -0.93
CA ALA A 73 -19.22 6.71 -0.36
C ALA A 73 -19.92 8.04 -0.08
N THR A 74 -19.19 9.05 0.40
CA THR A 74 -19.74 10.38 0.69
C THR A 74 -20.00 11.24 -0.55
N THR A 75 -19.43 10.89 -1.72
CA THR A 75 -19.63 11.66 -2.96
C THR A 75 -20.84 11.15 -3.76
N SER A 76 -21.30 9.92 -3.51
CA SER A 76 -22.49 9.33 -4.15
C SER A 76 -23.82 9.70 -3.46
N GLU A 77 -23.80 10.48 -2.37
CA GLU A 77 -24.99 10.77 -1.55
C GLU A 77 -25.55 12.19 -1.67
N ASN A 78 -25.02 13.05 -2.56
CA ASN A 78 -25.64 14.36 -2.84
C ASN A 78 -26.31 14.38 -4.23
N PRO A 79 -27.56 13.91 -4.38
CA PRO A 79 -28.38 14.30 -5.51
C PRO A 79 -28.79 15.76 -5.34
N THR A 80 -28.62 16.52 -6.40
CA THR A 80 -29.04 17.91 -6.63
C THR A 80 -30.40 18.21 -5.97
N GLN A 81 -30.42 19.16 -5.05
CA GLN A 81 -31.66 19.89 -4.71
C GLN A 81 -31.71 21.11 -5.63
N GLU A 82 -32.51 20.99 -6.70
CA GLU A 82 -33.15 22.13 -7.40
C GLU A 82 -34.52 22.39 -6.78
#